data_AF-A0AA40AQX1-F1
#
_entry.id   AF-A0AA40AQX1-F1
#
_cell.length_a   1.000
_cell.length_b   1.000
_cell.length_c   1.000
_cell.angle_alpha   90.00
_cell.angle_beta   90.00
_cell.angle_gamma   90.00
#
_symmetry.space_group_name_H-M   'P 1'
#
loop_
_entity.id
_entity.type
_entity.pdbx_description
1 polymer ?
#
loop_
_entity_poly.entity_id
_entity_poly.type
_entity_poly.pdbx_seq_one_letter_code
_entity_poly.pdbx_strand_id
1 'polypeptide(L)'
;MTAPRHRVLAVRGSKRFAEPRRYVPGLRFFSASSKRRQILDVATLPDRIVPHYQQTSASSLLSLQWPRPPRNILLMPKLHAPQVIISAVEFAKHVHGNYPGLNLVFEAHVAKHIHDSLPFPIYATNLVGSTDQYAKKIDLVTTMGGDGTILRAASLFSMHNSVPPILSFSMGTLGFLGEWKFDEYKRAWRECYMSGCPVGVEDLGDPHTRVTTASQQSGSQIGHEDPQLGDWDSVRGNGKCMGLNRTSKILLRNRLRVGIYDSEGNNINEQLIPTSTAEPDLGSDLSQDGFSLQYPKRSSSISGGIPPSLHAINEVSIDRGAHPHLAIIDIYVNNHFLTESVADGILISTPTGSTAYSLSAGGSIVHPLVKSLLITPISPRSLSFRPLVLPLHTKVALRLSKRNRGRELPVSIDGKRRVGVTIGMEVRVEGERLEKMAEGWRGGVPCVIRASSKGDGEGIAEDDDSWVGGLNGLLKFNYPFGEPGESH
;
A
#
# COMPACT_ATOMS: atom_id res chain seq x y z
N MET A 1 76.20 -17.55 -36.63
CA MET A 1 77.03 -18.57 -37.31
C MET A 1 76.51 -19.90 -36.81
N THR A 2 75.73 -20.70 -37.54
CA THR A 2 75.93 -21.28 -38.89
C THR A 2 74.58 -21.74 -39.44
N ALA A 3 74.36 -21.55 -40.73
CA ALA A 3 73.36 -22.27 -41.54
C ALA A 3 74.04 -23.46 -42.25
N PRO A 4 73.40 -24.22 -43.17
CA PRO A 4 72.10 -24.90 -43.21
C PRO A 4 72.27 -26.40 -43.61
N ARG A 5 71.19 -27.17 -43.83
CA ARG A 5 71.17 -28.24 -44.86
C ARG A 5 69.74 -28.67 -45.27
N HIS A 6 69.50 -28.59 -46.57
CA HIS A 6 68.32 -29.06 -47.33
C HIS A 6 68.45 -30.52 -47.78
N ARG A 7 67.31 -31.24 -47.92
CA ARG A 7 67.00 -32.30 -48.91
C ARG A 7 65.47 -32.54 -48.88
N VAL A 8 64.67 -32.02 -49.82
CA VAL A 8 64.29 -32.50 -51.18
C VAL A 8 63.41 -33.77 -51.21
N LEU A 9 62.11 -33.50 -51.39
CA LEU A 9 61.06 -34.12 -52.25
C LEU A 9 60.85 -35.64 -52.33
N ALA A 10 59.60 -36.05 -52.09
CA ALA A 10 58.87 -36.97 -52.98
C ALA A 10 57.34 -36.72 -52.90
N VAL A 11 56.76 -36.31 -54.04
CA VAL A 11 55.31 -36.22 -54.29
C VAL A 11 54.83 -37.58 -54.79
N ARG A 12 53.79 -38.14 -54.16
CA ARG A 12 52.90 -39.14 -54.78
C ARG A 12 51.47 -38.88 -54.32
N GLY A 13 50.63 -38.46 -55.26
CA GLY A 13 49.19 -38.40 -55.07
C GLY A 13 48.56 -39.77 -55.28
N SER A 14 47.54 -40.10 -54.47
CA SER A 14 46.52 -41.06 -54.85
C SER A 14 45.32 -41.01 -53.90
N LYS A 15 44.18 -40.60 -54.48
CA LYS A 15 42.83 -41.13 -54.34
C LYS A 15 42.15 -41.14 -52.95
N ARG A 16 41.09 -40.32 -52.91
CA ARG A 16 39.98 -40.31 -51.96
C ARG A 16 39.43 -41.72 -51.70
N PHE A 17 39.31 -42.08 -50.42
CA PHE A 17 38.31 -43.02 -49.93
C PHE A 17 37.49 -42.29 -48.86
N ALA A 18 36.18 -42.30 -49.04
CA ALA A 18 35.21 -41.71 -48.12
C ALA A 18 34.90 -42.72 -47.01
N GLU A 19 35.10 -42.34 -45.76
CA GLU A 19 34.64 -43.09 -44.59
C GLU A 19 33.23 -42.63 -44.17
N PRO A 20 32.40 -43.54 -43.62
CA PRO A 20 30.99 -43.28 -43.38
C PRO A 20 30.77 -42.35 -42.18
N ARG A 21 29.92 -41.34 -42.39
CA ARG A 21 29.42 -40.43 -41.34
C ARG A 21 28.70 -41.23 -40.25
N ARG A 22 29.28 -41.30 -39.05
CA ARG A 22 28.55 -41.66 -37.83
C ARG A 22 27.55 -40.54 -37.52
N TYR A 23 26.28 -40.88 -37.57
CA TYR A 23 25.16 -40.03 -37.18
C TYR A 23 25.16 -39.88 -35.65
N VAL A 24 25.54 -38.71 -35.14
CA VAL A 24 25.39 -38.36 -33.72
C VAL A 24 23.99 -37.75 -33.57
N PRO A 25 23.08 -38.34 -32.77
CA PRO A 25 21.73 -37.80 -32.59
C PRO A 25 21.77 -36.41 -31.96
N GLY A 26 20.88 -35.53 -32.44
CA GLY A 26 20.89 -34.09 -32.22
C GLY A 26 21.07 -33.65 -30.78
N LEU A 27 22.10 -32.83 -30.57
CA LEU A 27 22.12 -31.84 -29.51
C LEU A 27 20.94 -30.90 -29.74
N ARG A 28 19.87 -31.09 -28.96
CA ARG A 28 18.81 -30.09 -28.87
C ARG A 28 19.44 -28.86 -28.24
N PHE A 29 19.68 -27.83 -29.05
CA PHE A 29 19.94 -26.50 -28.53
C PHE A 29 18.66 -26.04 -27.85
N PHE A 30 18.58 -26.23 -26.53
CA PHE A 30 17.63 -25.45 -25.74
C PHE A 30 18.03 -23.99 -25.95
N SER A 31 17.13 -23.20 -26.55
CA SER A 31 17.21 -21.75 -26.47
C SER A 31 17.12 -21.39 -25.00
N ALA A 32 18.27 -21.26 -24.35
CA ALA A 32 18.35 -20.65 -23.03
C ALA A 32 18.07 -19.17 -23.25
N SER A 33 16.80 -18.78 -23.14
CA SER A 33 16.42 -17.39 -23.02
C SER A 33 17.27 -16.79 -21.90
N SER A 34 18.18 -15.88 -22.24
CA SER A 34 19.02 -15.19 -21.28
C SER A 34 18.14 -14.65 -20.14
N LYS A 35 18.48 -14.96 -18.88
CA LYS A 35 17.78 -14.43 -17.70
C LYS A 35 17.65 -12.92 -17.87
N ARG A 36 16.45 -12.41 -18.15
CA ARG A 36 16.21 -10.98 -18.35
C ARG A 36 16.19 -10.30 -16.99
N ARG A 37 17.39 -10.11 -16.42
CA ARG A 37 17.64 -9.18 -15.34
C ARG A 37 17.55 -7.78 -15.93
N GLN A 38 16.33 -7.28 -16.05
CA GLN A 38 16.05 -5.90 -16.44
C GLN A 38 15.10 -5.23 -15.44
N ILE A 39 15.35 -3.95 -15.18
CA ILE A 39 14.39 -3.05 -14.53
C ILE A 39 13.70 -2.27 -15.65
N LEU A 40 12.39 -2.45 -15.77
CA LEU A 40 11.55 -1.83 -16.80
C LEU A 40 10.73 -0.67 -16.21
N ASP A 41 10.27 0.23 -17.07
CA ASP A 41 9.48 1.38 -16.64
C ASP A 41 8.02 1.00 -16.35
N VAL A 42 7.50 1.41 -15.19
CA VAL A 42 6.08 1.28 -14.82
C VAL A 42 5.15 1.91 -15.85
N ALA A 43 5.59 2.95 -16.56
CA ALA A 43 4.80 3.58 -17.62
C ALA A 43 4.40 2.61 -18.75
N THR A 44 5.17 1.55 -18.98
CA THR A 44 4.92 0.54 -20.02
C THR A 44 3.82 -0.46 -19.65
N LEU A 45 3.43 -0.50 -18.37
CA LEU A 45 2.41 -1.42 -17.88
C LEU A 45 1.01 -1.03 -18.38
N PRO A 46 0.08 -2.00 -18.51
CA PRO A 46 -1.31 -1.69 -18.81
C PRO A 46 -1.94 -0.87 -17.67
N ASP A 47 -3.04 -0.19 -17.97
CA ASP A 47 -3.75 0.60 -16.98
C ASP A 47 -4.35 -0.27 -15.87
N ARG A 48 -4.47 0.37 -14.71
CA ARG A 48 -4.94 -0.23 -13.46
C ARG A 48 -6.32 -0.85 -13.62
N ILE A 49 -6.47 -2.06 -13.09
CA ILE A 49 -7.74 -2.72 -12.84
C ILE A 49 -8.26 -2.20 -11.50
N VAL A 50 -9.43 -1.58 -11.52
CA VAL A 50 -10.10 -1.11 -10.30
C VAL A 50 -11.03 -2.22 -9.81
N PRO A 51 -10.84 -2.74 -8.58
CA PRO A 51 -11.72 -3.75 -8.01
C PRO A 51 -13.06 -3.15 -7.57
N HIS A 52 -14.06 -4.02 -7.43
CA HIS A 52 -15.32 -3.69 -6.78
C HIS A 52 -15.32 -4.18 -5.33
N TYR A 53 -16.00 -3.43 -4.46
CA TYR A 53 -16.20 -3.83 -3.07
C TYR A 53 -17.68 -3.97 -2.79
N GLN A 54 -18.12 -5.19 -2.49
CA GLN A 54 -19.51 -5.52 -2.27
C GLN A 54 -19.81 -5.56 -0.78
N GLN A 55 -20.81 -4.80 -0.33
CA GLN A 55 -21.31 -4.91 1.02
C GLN A 55 -22.26 -6.11 1.11
N THR A 56 -22.14 -6.89 2.18
CA THR A 56 -23.00 -8.04 2.46
C THR A 56 -23.78 -7.76 3.75
N SER A 57 -25.02 -8.25 3.86
CA SER A 57 -25.82 -8.08 5.09
C SER A 57 -25.23 -8.83 6.29
N ALA A 58 -24.45 -9.88 6.05
CA ALA A 58 -23.91 -10.77 7.07
C ALA A 58 -22.57 -10.30 7.68
N SER A 59 -21.98 -9.19 7.21
CA SER A 59 -20.62 -8.78 7.56
C SER A 59 -20.49 -7.26 7.55
N SER A 60 -19.80 -6.71 8.55
CA SER A 60 -19.47 -5.28 8.62
C SER A 60 -18.33 -4.90 7.67
N LEU A 61 -17.56 -5.90 7.21
CA LEU A 61 -16.50 -5.79 6.21
C LEU A 61 -17.05 -5.90 4.78
N LEU A 62 -16.31 -5.30 3.83
CA LEU A 62 -16.64 -5.39 2.40
C LEU A 62 -16.00 -6.65 1.79
N SER A 63 -16.59 -7.19 0.74
CA SER A 63 -16.04 -8.30 -0.04
C SER A 63 -15.34 -7.78 -1.29
N LEU A 64 -14.08 -8.17 -1.49
CA LEU A 64 -13.29 -7.84 -2.68
C LEU A 64 -13.75 -8.64 -3.89
N GLN A 65 -13.99 -7.97 -5.02
CA GLN A 65 -14.38 -8.56 -6.29
C GLN A 65 -13.48 -8.01 -7.40
N TRP A 66 -12.74 -8.90 -8.08
CA TRP A 66 -11.92 -8.52 -9.22
C TRP A 66 -12.74 -8.66 -10.51
N PRO A 67 -12.90 -7.59 -11.33
CA PRO A 67 -13.57 -7.74 -12.63
C PRO A 67 -12.76 -8.61 -13.60
N ARG A 68 -11.44 -8.64 -13.45
CA ARG A 68 -10.49 -9.52 -14.14
C ARG A 68 -9.26 -9.73 -13.24
N PRO A 69 -8.43 -10.77 -13.46
CA PRO A 69 -7.29 -11.05 -12.58
C PRO A 69 -6.35 -9.83 -12.46
N PRO A 70 -5.92 -9.45 -11.24
CA PRO A 70 -4.98 -8.34 -11.07
C PRO A 70 -3.63 -8.69 -11.69
N ARG A 71 -2.94 -7.72 -12.27
CA ARG A 71 -1.71 -7.91 -13.06
C ARG A 71 -0.52 -7.15 -12.50
N ASN A 72 -0.73 -5.92 -12.02
CA ASN A 72 0.34 -5.01 -11.65
C ASN A 72 0.40 -4.87 -10.12
N ILE A 73 1.40 -5.50 -9.49
CA ILE A 73 1.48 -5.65 -8.04
C ILE A 73 2.65 -4.85 -7.50
N LEU A 74 2.37 -3.86 -6.66
CA LEU A 74 3.41 -3.08 -5.99
C LEU A 74 3.85 -3.78 -4.69
N LEU A 75 5.11 -4.20 -4.63
CA LEU A 75 5.71 -4.79 -3.44
C LEU A 75 6.51 -3.74 -2.66
N MET A 76 6.17 -3.59 -1.38
CA MET A 76 6.75 -2.58 -0.49
C MET A 76 7.31 -3.24 0.77
N PRO A 77 8.55 -3.76 0.71
CA PRO A 77 9.25 -4.21 1.90
C PRO A 77 9.74 -3.03 2.75
N LYS A 78 9.78 -3.21 4.07
CA LYS A 78 10.43 -2.29 5.00
C LYS A 78 11.90 -2.11 4.63
N LEU A 79 12.32 -0.85 4.56
CA LEU A 79 13.71 -0.49 4.26
C LEU A 79 14.65 -0.86 5.41
N HIS A 80 15.92 -1.07 5.07
CA HIS A 80 17.00 -1.37 6.02
C HIS A 80 16.73 -2.58 6.93
N ALA A 81 15.85 -3.50 6.50
CA ALA A 81 15.52 -4.73 7.21
C ALA A 81 15.85 -5.94 6.34
N PRO A 82 17.06 -6.52 6.45
CA PRO A 82 17.53 -7.60 5.56
C PRO A 82 16.58 -8.81 5.51
N GLN A 83 16.02 -9.21 6.66
CA GLN A 83 15.07 -10.32 6.71
C GLN A 83 13.80 -10.07 5.90
N VAL A 84 13.30 -8.82 5.90
CA VAL A 84 12.13 -8.42 5.11
C VAL A 84 12.43 -8.44 3.62
N ILE A 85 13.64 -8.03 3.23
CA ILE A 85 14.09 -8.10 1.83
C ILE A 85 14.18 -9.56 1.36
N ILE A 86 14.69 -10.46 2.18
CA ILE A 86 14.76 -11.91 1.86
C ILE A 86 13.35 -12.46 1.64
N SER A 87 12.42 -12.19 2.55
CA SER A 87 11.02 -12.58 2.43
C SER A 87 10.33 -11.96 1.20
N ALA A 88 10.65 -10.71 0.86
CA ALA A 88 10.13 -10.08 -0.36
C ALA A 88 10.63 -10.78 -1.64
N VAL A 89 11.90 -11.20 -1.67
CA VAL A 89 12.46 -12.00 -2.78
C VAL A 89 11.80 -13.38 -2.84
N GLU A 90 11.58 -14.03 -1.71
CA GLU A 90 10.88 -15.32 -1.63
C GLU A 90 9.45 -15.20 -2.18
N PHE A 91 8.70 -14.21 -1.70
CA PHE A 91 7.36 -13.91 -2.16
C PHE A 91 7.31 -13.61 -3.65
N ALA A 92 8.21 -12.74 -4.15
CA ALA A 92 8.30 -12.40 -5.57
C ALA A 92 8.54 -13.65 -6.44
N LYS A 93 9.44 -14.55 -6.02
CA LYS A 93 9.70 -15.82 -6.71
C LYS A 93 8.48 -16.74 -6.68
N HIS A 94 7.79 -16.84 -5.54
CA HIS A 94 6.56 -17.64 -5.43
C HIS A 94 5.47 -17.13 -6.38
N VAL A 95 5.20 -15.82 -6.35
CA VAL A 95 4.16 -15.19 -7.16
C VAL A 95 4.47 -15.34 -8.64
N HIS A 96 5.69 -15.00 -9.08
CA HIS A 96 6.09 -15.15 -10.47
C HIS A 96 6.04 -16.61 -10.96
N GLY A 97 6.42 -17.58 -10.12
CA GLY A 97 6.43 -19.00 -10.50
C GLY A 97 5.06 -19.65 -10.55
N ASN A 98 4.06 -19.14 -9.82
CA ASN A 98 2.73 -19.76 -9.70
C ASN A 98 1.62 -19.00 -10.44
N TYR A 99 1.85 -17.75 -10.82
CA TYR A 99 0.86 -16.86 -11.41
C TYR A 99 1.50 -16.16 -12.63
N PRO A 100 1.47 -16.78 -13.81
CA PRO A 100 2.07 -16.21 -15.01
C PRO A 100 1.33 -14.93 -15.44
N GLY A 101 2.06 -13.97 -16.01
CA GLY A 101 1.50 -12.71 -16.49
C GLY A 101 1.44 -11.58 -15.45
N LEU A 102 1.89 -11.83 -14.22
CA LEU A 102 2.03 -10.78 -13.21
C LEU A 102 3.27 -9.91 -13.41
N ASN A 103 3.08 -8.61 -13.24
CA ASN A 103 4.10 -7.58 -13.24
C ASN A 103 4.40 -7.16 -11.80
N LEU A 104 5.62 -7.45 -11.34
CA LEU A 104 6.07 -7.07 -10.00
C LEU A 104 6.74 -5.70 -10.05
N VAL A 105 6.15 -4.74 -9.34
CA VAL A 105 6.58 -3.35 -9.26
C VAL A 105 7.22 -3.10 -7.90
N PHE A 106 8.30 -2.33 -7.87
CA PHE A 106 8.99 -1.90 -6.66
C PHE A 106 9.31 -0.41 -6.72
N GLU A 107 9.53 0.20 -5.56
CA GLU A 107 10.15 1.53 -5.53
C GLU A 107 11.58 1.47 -6.10
N ALA A 108 12.02 2.54 -6.78
CA ALA A 108 13.27 2.55 -7.54
C ALA A 108 14.51 2.14 -6.73
N HIS A 109 14.61 2.56 -5.47
CA HIS A 109 15.73 2.17 -4.59
C HIS A 109 15.65 0.71 -4.15
N VAL A 110 14.45 0.17 -3.90
CA VAL A 110 14.25 -1.25 -3.58
C VAL A 110 14.55 -2.12 -4.80
N ALA A 111 14.09 -1.70 -5.98
CA ALA A 111 14.33 -2.38 -7.24
C ALA A 111 15.83 -2.56 -7.47
N LYS A 112 16.63 -1.50 -7.34
CA LYS A 112 18.10 -1.55 -7.47
C LYS A 112 18.75 -2.57 -6.53
N HIS A 113 18.21 -2.76 -5.32
CA HIS A 113 18.77 -3.67 -4.32
C HIS A 113 18.37 -5.14 -4.56
N ILE A 114 17.12 -5.40 -4.95
CA ILE A 114 16.56 -6.75 -5.11
C ILE A 114 16.81 -7.35 -6.50
N HIS A 115 17.05 -6.50 -7.50
CA HIS A 115 17.11 -6.87 -8.91
C HIS A 115 17.96 -8.12 -9.21
N ASP A 116 19.18 -8.17 -8.68
CA ASP A 116 20.12 -9.27 -8.95
C ASP A 116 19.68 -10.63 -8.38
N SER A 117 18.81 -10.59 -7.35
CA SER A 117 18.27 -11.76 -6.67
C SER A 117 17.06 -12.38 -7.38
N LEU A 118 16.51 -11.69 -8.39
CA LEU A 118 15.34 -12.13 -9.15
C LEU A 118 15.73 -12.57 -10.57
N PRO A 119 15.31 -13.77 -11.03
CA PRO A 119 15.70 -14.28 -12.35
C PRO A 119 14.85 -13.75 -13.52
N PHE A 120 14.00 -12.76 -13.29
CA PHE A 120 12.99 -12.24 -14.22
C PHE A 120 12.95 -10.69 -14.17
N PRO A 121 12.36 -10.03 -15.17
CA PRO A 121 12.29 -8.57 -15.18
C PRO A 121 11.34 -8.05 -14.10
N ILE A 122 11.70 -6.90 -13.52
CA ILE A 122 10.88 -6.17 -12.53
C ILE A 122 10.63 -4.76 -13.03
N TYR A 123 9.65 -4.08 -12.45
CA TYR A 123 9.27 -2.72 -12.83
C TYR A 123 9.56 -1.72 -11.73
N ALA A 124 9.99 -0.53 -12.10
CA ALA A 124 10.15 0.60 -11.19
C ALA A 124 9.90 1.92 -11.94
N THR A 125 9.58 2.99 -11.21
CA THR A 125 9.55 4.33 -11.80
C THR A 125 10.97 4.79 -12.14
N ASN A 126 11.18 5.23 -13.37
CA ASN A 126 12.45 5.85 -13.78
C ASN A 126 12.57 7.31 -13.33
N LEU A 127 11.45 7.97 -13.07
CA LEU A 127 11.38 9.38 -12.70
C LEU A 127 11.21 9.54 -11.19
N VAL A 128 12.10 10.32 -10.60
CA VAL A 128 11.99 10.84 -9.24
C VAL A 128 10.75 11.73 -9.17
N GLY A 129 9.74 11.33 -8.38
CA GLY A 129 8.51 12.11 -8.17
C GLY A 129 7.28 11.69 -8.99
N SER A 130 7.31 10.58 -9.72
CA SER A 130 6.17 10.11 -10.53
C SER A 130 5.19 9.20 -9.78
N THR A 131 4.76 9.56 -8.56
CA THR A 131 3.75 8.79 -7.80
C THR A 131 2.40 8.67 -8.53
N ASP A 132 2.10 9.60 -9.44
CA ASP A 132 0.91 9.56 -10.29
C ASP A 132 0.86 8.34 -11.20
N GLN A 133 2.02 7.80 -11.61
CA GLN A 133 2.04 6.56 -12.38
C GLN A 133 1.55 5.37 -11.54
N TYR A 134 1.88 5.34 -10.23
CA TYR A 134 1.41 4.25 -9.38
C TYR A 134 -0.12 4.24 -9.27
N ALA A 135 -0.74 5.41 -9.09
CA ALA A 135 -2.19 5.51 -9.01
C ALA A 135 -2.91 4.99 -10.27
N LYS A 136 -2.29 5.19 -11.45
CA LYS A 136 -2.83 4.78 -12.76
C LYS A 136 -2.52 3.34 -13.16
N LYS A 137 -1.49 2.72 -12.58
CA LYS A 137 -0.97 1.42 -13.04
C LYS A 137 -1.11 0.28 -12.02
N ILE A 138 -1.12 0.55 -10.73
CA ILE A 138 -1.04 -0.49 -9.69
C ILE A 138 -2.41 -1.04 -9.32
N ASP A 139 -2.60 -2.35 -9.47
CA ASP A 139 -3.87 -3.03 -9.17
C ASP A 139 -4.00 -3.37 -7.69
N LEU A 140 -2.89 -3.77 -7.07
CA LEU A 140 -2.81 -4.23 -5.68
C LEU A 140 -1.46 -3.82 -5.08
N VAL A 141 -1.47 -3.43 -3.80
CA VAL A 141 -0.24 -3.17 -3.04
C VAL A 141 -0.04 -4.28 -2.01
N THR A 142 1.18 -4.81 -1.91
CA THR A 142 1.56 -5.74 -0.86
C THR A 142 2.67 -5.14 -0.01
N THR A 143 2.45 -5.00 1.29
CA THR A 143 3.43 -4.44 2.22
C THR A 143 4.02 -5.53 3.11
N MET A 144 5.32 -5.47 3.39
CA MET A 144 5.99 -6.38 4.31
C MET A 144 6.75 -5.56 5.36
N GLY A 145 6.35 -5.65 6.62
CA GLY A 145 6.92 -4.83 7.70
C GLY A 145 5.89 -4.53 8.79
N GLY A 146 6.00 -3.36 9.42
CA GLY A 146 5.02 -2.85 10.39
C GLY A 146 4.16 -1.72 9.84
N ASP A 147 3.44 -1.03 10.73
CA ASP A 147 2.44 0.00 10.41
C ASP A 147 2.98 1.13 9.53
N GLY A 148 4.23 1.58 9.78
CA GLY A 148 4.88 2.61 8.95
C GLY A 148 5.00 2.24 7.47
N THR A 149 5.04 0.94 7.15
CA THR A 149 5.07 0.44 5.75
C THR A 149 3.71 0.62 5.08
N ILE A 150 2.63 0.40 5.83
CA ILE A 150 1.24 0.60 5.36
C ILE A 150 0.96 2.09 5.16
N LEU A 151 1.38 2.94 6.10
CA LEU A 151 1.28 4.40 5.97
C LEU A 151 2.09 4.90 4.77
N ARG A 152 3.30 4.37 4.57
CA ARG A 152 4.11 4.69 3.39
C ARG A 152 3.38 4.30 2.11
N ALA A 153 2.84 3.09 2.03
CA ALA A 153 2.08 2.60 0.88
C ALA A 153 0.93 3.52 0.52
N ALA A 154 0.07 3.85 1.48
CA ALA A 154 -1.04 4.74 1.22
C ALA A 154 -0.62 6.18 0.92
N SER A 155 0.50 6.65 1.49
CA SER A 155 1.01 7.99 1.22
C SER A 155 1.41 8.19 -0.26
N LEU A 156 1.75 7.11 -0.97
CA LEU A 156 1.98 7.15 -2.44
C LEU A 156 0.70 7.51 -3.22
N PHE A 157 -0.47 7.30 -2.62
CA PHE A 157 -1.79 7.58 -3.19
C PHE A 157 -2.49 8.74 -2.45
N SER A 158 -1.75 9.55 -1.69
CA SER A 158 -2.29 10.64 -0.86
C SER A 158 -2.95 11.78 -1.64
N MET A 159 -2.71 11.91 -2.95
CA MET A 159 -3.38 12.89 -3.82
C MET A 159 -4.53 12.28 -4.63
N HIS A 160 -4.75 10.97 -4.49
CA HIS A 160 -5.71 10.22 -5.28
C HIS A 160 -6.86 9.74 -4.40
N ASN A 161 -8.08 9.78 -4.93
CA ASN A 161 -9.29 9.31 -4.23
C ASN A 161 -9.48 7.80 -4.34
N SER A 162 -8.60 7.08 -5.05
CA SER A 162 -8.66 5.62 -5.22
C SER A 162 -7.32 5.01 -4.85
N VAL A 163 -7.28 4.35 -3.70
CA VAL A 163 -6.13 3.58 -3.23
C VAL A 163 -6.33 2.10 -3.64
N PRO A 164 -5.34 1.41 -4.21
CA PRO A 164 -5.45 -0.03 -4.45
C PRO A 164 -5.61 -0.81 -3.14
N PRO A 165 -6.24 -1.99 -3.13
CA PRO A 165 -6.27 -2.83 -1.94
C PRO A 165 -4.85 -3.10 -1.43
N ILE A 166 -4.69 -3.03 -0.11
CA ILE A 166 -3.43 -3.26 0.58
C ILE A 166 -3.49 -4.62 1.27
N LEU A 167 -2.66 -5.54 0.80
CA LEU A 167 -2.39 -6.82 1.47
C LEU A 167 -1.13 -6.67 2.33
N SER A 168 -1.28 -6.67 3.64
CA SER A 168 -0.17 -6.39 4.56
C SER A 168 0.30 -7.62 5.32
N PHE A 169 1.59 -7.91 5.24
CA PHE A 169 2.29 -8.91 6.04
C PHE A 169 3.07 -8.26 7.17
N SER A 170 2.68 -8.58 8.40
CA SER A 170 3.37 -8.17 9.62
C SER A 170 4.71 -8.90 9.72
N MET A 171 5.80 -8.13 9.77
CA MET A 171 7.17 -8.63 9.89
C MET A 171 8.03 -7.72 10.79
N GLY A 172 8.82 -8.35 11.65
CA GLY A 172 9.65 -7.64 12.64
C GLY A 172 8.84 -7.29 13.90
N THR A 173 8.99 -6.06 14.39
CA THR A 173 8.19 -5.56 15.53
C THR A 173 6.71 -5.57 15.15
N LEU A 174 5.91 -6.21 16.00
CA LEU A 174 4.48 -6.38 15.82
C LEU A 174 3.78 -5.00 15.77
N GLY A 175 3.04 -4.73 14.71
CA GLY A 175 2.25 -3.49 14.50
C GLY A 175 0.76 -3.76 14.54
N PHE A 176 -0.05 -2.71 14.75
CA PHE A 176 -1.50 -2.80 14.94
C PHE A 176 -2.30 -2.91 13.63
N LEU A 177 -1.73 -2.48 12.50
CA LEU A 177 -2.42 -2.44 11.20
C LEU A 177 -2.14 -3.67 10.33
N GLY A 178 -1.08 -4.43 10.63
CA GLY A 178 -0.65 -5.60 9.86
C GLY A 178 -1.42 -6.86 10.24
N GLU A 179 -2.28 -7.34 9.35
CA GLU A 179 -3.23 -8.42 9.64
C GLU A 179 -2.68 -9.84 9.44
N TRP A 180 -1.79 -10.04 8.46
CA TRP A 180 -1.30 -11.38 8.09
C TRP A 180 0.11 -11.61 8.61
N LYS A 181 0.40 -12.81 9.13
CA LYS A 181 1.79 -13.23 9.36
C LYS A 181 2.43 -13.61 8.04
N PHE A 182 3.72 -13.32 7.85
CA PHE A 182 4.39 -13.65 6.60
C PHE A 182 4.34 -15.15 6.29
N ASP A 183 4.41 -16.04 7.28
CA ASP A 183 4.33 -17.51 7.07
C ASP A 183 3.05 -17.95 6.32
N GLU A 184 1.98 -17.14 6.38
CA GLU A 184 0.71 -17.38 5.71
C GLU A 184 0.66 -16.79 4.29
N TYR A 185 1.76 -16.23 3.75
CA TYR A 185 1.76 -15.44 2.52
C TYR A 185 1.14 -16.16 1.31
N LYS A 186 1.37 -17.47 1.18
CA LYS A 186 0.83 -18.27 0.07
C LYS A 186 -0.71 -18.34 0.13
N ARG A 187 -1.26 -18.50 1.34
CA ARG A 187 -2.70 -18.55 1.58
C ARG A 187 -3.30 -17.17 1.35
N ALA A 188 -2.76 -16.15 2.02
CA ALA A 188 -3.23 -14.78 1.95
C ALA A 188 -3.24 -14.25 0.51
N TRP A 189 -2.14 -14.45 -0.22
CA TRP A 189 -2.03 -14.07 -1.63
C TRP A 189 -3.09 -14.76 -2.49
N ARG A 190 -3.24 -16.08 -2.35
CA ARG A 190 -4.21 -16.85 -3.13
C ARG A 190 -5.64 -16.39 -2.87
N GLU A 191 -6.00 -16.17 -1.60
CA GLU A 191 -7.32 -15.66 -1.23
C GLU A 191 -7.58 -14.29 -1.86
N CYS A 192 -6.63 -13.36 -1.76
CA CYS A 192 -6.75 -12.02 -2.33
C CYS A 192 -6.81 -12.04 -3.86
N TYR A 193 -5.92 -12.78 -4.51
CA TYR A 193 -5.82 -12.84 -5.98
C TYR A 193 -7.04 -13.50 -6.63
N MET A 194 -7.57 -14.56 -6.01
CA MET A 194 -8.71 -15.32 -6.53
C MET A 194 -10.07 -14.78 -6.05
N SER A 195 -10.07 -13.69 -5.29
CA SER A 195 -11.26 -13.14 -4.65
C SER A 195 -12.32 -12.78 -5.69
N GLY A 196 -13.49 -13.42 -5.58
CA GLY A 196 -14.62 -13.12 -6.48
C GLY A 196 -14.53 -13.77 -7.86
N CYS A 197 -13.64 -14.74 -8.05
CA CYS A 197 -13.50 -15.43 -9.32
C CYS A 197 -14.80 -16.18 -9.69
N PRO A 198 -15.39 -15.95 -10.88
CA PRO A 198 -16.63 -16.59 -11.34
C PRO A 198 -16.45 -18.05 -11.72
N VAL A 199 -15.22 -18.53 -11.88
CA VAL A 199 -14.93 -19.92 -12.27
C VAL A 199 -15.35 -20.87 -11.14
N GLY A 200 -16.33 -21.73 -11.43
CA GLY A 200 -16.83 -22.74 -10.50
C GLY A 200 -15.78 -23.79 -10.16
N VAL A 201 -15.82 -24.31 -8.93
CA VAL A 201 -14.96 -25.42 -8.50
C VAL A 201 -15.26 -26.70 -9.31
N GLU A 202 -16.49 -26.84 -9.81
CA GLU A 202 -16.98 -27.98 -10.59
C GLU A 202 -16.31 -28.09 -11.97
N ASP A 203 -15.83 -26.97 -12.53
CA ASP A 203 -15.12 -26.94 -13.81
C ASP A 203 -13.64 -27.35 -13.71
N LEU A 204 -13.14 -27.59 -12.49
CA LEU A 204 -11.75 -27.98 -12.19
C LEU A 204 -11.52 -29.50 -12.19
N GLY A 205 -12.53 -30.31 -12.53
CA GLY A 205 -12.40 -31.76 -12.65
C GLY A 205 -11.49 -32.18 -13.83
N ASP A 206 -10.69 -33.23 -13.62
CA ASP A 206 -9.83 -33.83 -14.63
C ASP A 206 -10.60 -34.13 -15.95
N PRO A 207 -9.93 -34.17 -17.12
CA PRO A 207 -10.57 -34.43 -18.41
C PRO A 207 -11.42 -35.71 -18.44
N HIS A 208 -11.10 -36.70 -17.60
CA HIS A 208 -11.83 -37.96 -17.48
C HIS A 208 -13.17 -37.84 -16.72
N THR A 209 -13.33 -36.88 -15.82
CA THR A 209 -14.58 -36.70 -15.05
C THR A 209 -15.65 -35.96 -15.85
N ARG A 210 -15.25 -35.21 -16.89
CA ARG A 210 -16.18 -34.52 -17.81
C ARG A 210 -16.95 -35.47 -18.72
N VAL A 211 -16.42 -36.66 -19.00
CA VAL A 211 -17.09 -37.66 -19.86
C VAL A 211 -18.26 -38.32 -19.11
N THR A 212 -18.18 -38.46 -17.79
CA THR A 212 -19.24 -39.08 -16.98
C THR A 212 -20.40 -38.13 -16.63
N THR A 213 -20.20 -36.81 -16.65
CA THR A 213 -21.27 -35.82 -16.42
C THR A 213 -21.93 -35.33 -17.70
N ALA A 214 -21.23 -35.35 -18.84
CA ALA A 214 -21.80 -34.99 -20.14
C ALA A 214 -22.87 -35.98 -20.66
N SER A 215 -22.95 -37.20 -20.09
CA SER A 215 -23.95 -38.21 -20.48
C SER A 215 -25.33 -38.06 -19.82
N GLN A 216 -25.59 -37.02 -19.02
CA GLN A 216 -26.89 -36.85 -18.34
C GLN A 216 -27.62 -35.51 -18.50
N GLN A 217 -27.14 -34.56 -19.30
CA GLN A 217 -27.93 -33.36 -19.61
C GLN A 217 -27.81 -32.97 -21.09
N SER A 218 -28.46 -33.76 -21.95
CA SER A 218 -28.90 -33.28 -23.26
C SER A 218 -30.20 -32.49 -23.08
N GLY A 219 -30.10 -31.16 -22.97
CA GLY A 219 -31.26 -30.29 -22.82
C GLY A 219 -30.92 -28.80 -22.89
N SER A 220 -30.71 -28.31 -24.11
CA SER A 220 -30.92 -26.92 -24.56
C SER A 220 -30.50 -25.76 -23.64
N GLN A 221 -29.38 -25.10 -23.96
CA GLN A 221 -29.32 -23.64 -24.11
C GLN A 221 -28.05 -23.26 -24.88
N ILE A 222 -28.23 -22.49 -25.95
CA ILE A 222 -27.19 -21.97 -26.83
C ILE A 222 -26.38 -20.94 -26.01
N GLY A 223 -25.09 -21.21 -25.82
CA GLY A 223 -24.19 -20.39 -25.00
C GLY A 223 -23.96 -19.02 -25.62
N HIS A 224 -24.39 -17.98 -24.91
CA HIS A 224 -23.71 -16.69 -24.99
C HIS A 224 -22.36 -16.85 -24.28
N GLU A 225 -21.26 -16.81 -25.04
CA GLU A 225 -19.91 -16.71 -24.45
C GLU A 225 -19.83 -15.39 -23.68
N ASP A 226 -19.82 -15.46 -22.35
CA ASP A 226 -19.67 -14.29 -21.49
C ASP A 226 -18.20 -13.82 -21.57
N PRO A 227 -17.90 -12.61 -22.09
CA PRO A 227 -16.53 -12.15 -22.35
C PRO A 227 -15.64 -12.15 -21.10
N GLN A 228 -16.24 -12.06 -19.90
CA GLN A 228 -15.53 -12.07 -18.62
C GLN A 228 -14.91 -13.42 -18.26
N LEU A 229 -15.43 -14.53 -18.80
CA LEU A 229 -14.91 -15.87 -18.51
C LEU A 229 -13.52 -16.08 -19.16
N GLY A 230 -13.30 -15.47 -20.32
CA GLY A 230 -12.07 -15.55 -21.12
C GLY A 230 -10.82 -15.03 -20.39
N ASP A 231 -10.96 -13.97 -19.60
CA ASP A 231 -9.85 -13.33 -18.89
C ASP A 231 -9.29 -14.20 -17.74
N TRP A 232 -10.09 -15.14 -17.23
CA TRP A 232 -9.68 -16.08 -16.18
C TRP A 232 -9.19 -17.43 -16.75
N ASP A 233 -9.26 -17.66 -18.07
CA ASP A 233 -8.85 -18.92 -18.73
C ASP A 233 -7.40 -19.31 -18.43
N SER A 234 -6.49 -18.33 -18.41
CA SER A 234 -5.08 -18.57 -18.10
C SER A 234 -4.84 -19.06 -16.66
N VAL A 235 -5.85 -18.95 -15.79
CA VAL A 235 -5.81 -19.34 -14.37
C VAL A 235 -6.55 -20.68 -14.14
N ARG A 236 -7.41 -21.12 -15.08
CA ARG A 236 -8.21 -22.35 -14.98
C ARG A 236 -7.37 -23.62 -14.82
N GLY A 237 -6.17 -23.68 -15.40
CA GLY A 237 -5.28 -24.85 -15.34
C GLY A 237 -4.59 -25.10 -13.99
N ASN A 238 -4.73 -24.20 -13.01
CA ASN A 238 -3.99 -24.26 -11.75
C ASN A 238 -4.81 -24.72 -10.53
N GLY A 239 -6.08 -25.13 -10.68
CA GLY A 239 -6.87 -25.75 -9.61
C GLY A 239 -7.13 -24.86 -8.38
N LYS A 240 -7.09 -23.53 -8.53
CA LYS A 240 -7.02 -22.57 -7.40
C LYS A 240 -8.21 -21.61 -7.27
N CYS A 241 -9.23 -21.72 -8.11
CA CYS A 241 -10.40 -20.84 -8.07
C CYS A 241 -11.23 -21.13 -6.80
N MET A 242 -11.60 -20.07 -6.07
CA MET A 242 -12.30 -20.18 -4.78
C MET A 242 -13.84 -20.09 -4.93
N GLY A 243 -14.35 -19.80 -6.14
CA GLY A 243 -15.76 -19.56 -6.44
C GLY A 243 -16.25 -18.18 -5.99
N LEU A 244 -17.41 -17.75 -6.51
CA LEU A 244 -18.00 -16.43 -6.27
C LEU A 244 -18.25 -16.10 -4.79
N ASN A 245 -18.51 -17.13 -3.98
CA ASN A 245 -18.89 -16.97 -2.57
C ASN A 245 -17.69 -16.86 -1.62
N ARG A 246 -16.47 -17.14 -2.08
CA ARG A 246 -15.25 -17.01 -1.26
C ARG A 246 -14.49 -15.76 -1.70
N THR A 247 -14.74 -14.68 -0.97
CA THR A 247 -14.12 -13.38 -1.20
C THR A 247 -13.25 -12.99 -0.02
N SER A 248 -12.13 -12.32 -0.31
CA SER A 248 -11.35 -11.64 0.72
C SER A 248 -12.15 -10.51 1.33
N LYS A 249 -12.09 -10.41 2.65
CA LYS A 249 -12.70 -9.34 3.42
C LYS A 249 -11.83 -8.09 3.40
N ILE A 250 -12.48 -6.94 3.33
CA ILE A 250 -11.86 -5.62 3.20
C ILE A 250 -12.40 -4.73 4.31
N LEU A 251 -11.47 -4.24 5.14
CA LEU A 251 -11.72 -3.11 6.03
C LEU A 251 -11.37 -1.83 5.28
N LEU A 252 -12.38 -1.01 5.02
CA LEU A 252 -12.19 0.28 4.38
C LEU A 252 -11.87 1.34 5.46
N ARG A 253 -10.60 1.69 5.60
CA ARG A 253 -10.14 2.67 6.59
C ARG A 253 -10.39 4.09 6.09
N ASN A 254 -10.96 4.94 6.94
CA ASN A 254 -11.18 6.35 6.61
C ASN A 254 -9.85 7.12 6.48
N ARG A 255 -9.85 8.18 5.66
CA ARG A 255 -8.75 9.15 5.59
C ARG A 255 -9.22 10.53 6.03
N LEU A 256 -8.30 11.35 6.53
CA LEU A 256 -8.50 12.79 6.65
C LEU A 256 -8.10 13.45 5.35
N ARG A 257 -8.92 14.40 4.91
CA ARG A 257 -8.61 15.36 3.86
C ARG A 257 -8.03 16.63 4.51
N VAL A 258 -6.86 17.04 4.04
CA VAL A 258 -6.06 18.11 4.63
C VAL A 258 -5.80 19.17 3.57
N GLY A 259 -6.21 20.41 3.85
CA GLY A 259 -5.91 21.58 3.05
C GLY A 259 -5.05 22.54 3.84
N ILE A 260 -3.89 22.91 3.30
CA ILE A 260 -3.03 23.93 3.90
C ILE A 260 -3.19 25.22 3.08
N TYR A 261 -3.54 26.30 3.76
CA TYR A 261 -3.84 27.60 3.18
C TYR A 261 -2.85 28.64 3.68
N ASP A 262 -2.33 29.44 2.75
CA ASP A 262 -1.47 30.57 3.07
C ASP A 262 -2.27 31.74 3.70
N SER A 263 -1.57 32.83 4.04
CA SER A 263 -2.18 34.04 4.60
C SER A 263 -3.15 34.76 3.67
N GLU A 264 -3.07 34.50 2.37
CA GLU A 264 -3.97 35.05 1.35
C GLU A 264 -5.20 34.15 1.14
N GLY A 265 -5.21 32.96 1.76
CA GLY A 265 -6.28 31.96 1.64
C GLY A 265 -6.13 31.06 0.41
N ASN A 266 -4.97 31.03 -0.25
CA ASN A 266 -4.71 30.12 -1.36
C ASN A 266 -4.28 28.75 -0.82
N ASN A 267 -4.76 27.68 -1.46
CA ASN A 267 -4.34 26.32 -1.11
C ASN A 267 -2.95 26.04 -1.70
N ILE A 268 -2.00 25.63 -0.85
CA ILE A 268 -0.60 25.40 -1.24
C ILE A 268 -0.21 23.91 -1.35
N ASN A 269 -1.17 22.99 -1.26
CA ASN A 269 -0.89 21.55 -1.20
C ASN A 269 -0.11 21.01 -2.41
N GLU A 270 -0.32 21.55 -3.61
CA GLU A 270 0.45 21.18 -4.81
C GLU A 270 1.93 21.51 -4.72
N GLN A 271 2.29 22.50 -3.89
CA GLN A 271 3.69 22.88 -3.67
C GLN A 271 4.34 22.00 -2.59
N LEU A 272 3.53 21.34 -1.77
CA LEU A 272 3.95 20.48 -0.66
C LEU A 272 4.05 18.99 -1.06
N ILE A 273 3.94 18.71 -2.37
CA ILE A 273 4.10 17.36 -2.91
C ILE A 273 5.50 16.88 -2.54
N PRO A 274 5.66 15.69 -1.95
CA PRO A 274 6.97 15.14 -1.68
C PRO A 274 7.72 14.89 -2.99
N THR A 275 8.68 15.75 -3.32
CA THR A 275 9.90 15.32 -4.01
C THR A 275 10.52 14.20 -3.16
N SER A 276 10.80 13.05 -3.77
CA SER A 276 11.04 11.76 -3.12
C SER A 276 12.00 11.74 -1.92
N THR A 277 11.73 10.82 -0.98
CA THR A 277 12.74 10.03 -0.25
C THR A 277 13.92 10.75 0.42
N ALA A 278 13.68 11.86 1.12
CA ALA A 278 14.61 12.28 2.17
C ALA A 278 14.19 11.64 3.50
N GLU A 279 15.03 10.75 3.99
CA GLU A 279 15.11 10.32 5.39
C GLU A 279 15.06 11.54 6.34
N PRO A 280 14.47 11.43 7.55
CA PRO A 280 14.72 12.38 8.62
C PRO A 280 15.99 11.94 9.38
N ASP A 281 17.18 12.25 8.84
CA ASP A 281 18.39 12.60 9.62
C ASP A 281 19.62 12.62 8.70
N LEU A 282 20.01 13.82 8.30
CA LEU A 282 21.41 14.20 8.22
C LEU A 282 21.47 15.54 8.92
N GLY A 283 21.96 15.52 10.16
CA GLY A 283 22.29 16.72 10.91
C GLY A 283 23.10 17.66 10.01
N SER A 284 22.51 18.81 9.70
CA SER A 284 23.24 19.94 9.16
C SER A 284 23.12 21.07 10.17
N ASP A 285 24.10 21.06 11.08
CA ASP A 285 24.62 22.29 11.66
C ASP A 285 25.07 23.20 10.51
N LEU A 286 24.16 24.03 10.00
CA LEU A 286 24.48 25.26 9.29
C LEU A 286 23.47 26.31 9.73
N SER A 287 23.72 26.85 10.92
CA SER A 287 23.36 28.23 11.19
C SER A 287 24.24 29.14 10.31
N GLN A 288 23.63 30.20 9.77
CA GLN A 288 24.22 31.24 8.92
C GLN A 288 24.27 30.91 7.42
N ASP A 289 23.16 31.14 6.72
CA ASP A 289 23.08 32.23 5.73
C ASP A 289 21.66 32.35 5.17
N GLY A 290 21.20 33.60 5.02
CA GLY A 290 19.86 33.93 4.54
C GLY A 290 19.67 33.57 3.08
N PHE A 291 19.12 32.40 2.78
CA PHE A 291 18.57 32.05 1.48
C PHE A 291 17.06 31.82 1.60
N SER A 292 16.26 32.75 1.05
CA SER A 292 14.85 32.50 0.83
C SER A 292 14.70 31.45 -0.28
N LEU A 293 14.26 30.25 0.08
CA LEU A 293 13.86 29.23 -0.89
C LEU A 293 12.58 29.71 -1.61
N GLN A 294 12.74 30.34 -2.77
CA GLN A 294 11.65 30.55 -3.70
C GLN A 294 11.32 29.21 -4.37
N TYR A 295 10.23 28.59 -3.94
CA TYR A 295 9.62 27.47 -4.64
C TYR A 295 9.08 27.95 -6.00
N PRO A 296 9.30 27.21 -7.10
CA PRO A 296 8.80 27.61 -8.41
C PRO A 296 7.26 27.67 -8.38
N LYS A 297 6.70 28.86 -8.62
CA LYS A 297 5.26 29.07 -8.79
C LYS A 297 4.78 28.29 -10.02
N ARG A 298 4.19 27.12 -9.81
CA ARG A 298 3.27 26.53 -10.81
C ARG A 298 1.99 27.34 -10.78
N SER A 299 1.68 28.01 -11.88
CA SER A 299 0.45 28.77 -12.05
C SER A 299 -0.76 27.85 -11.88
N SER A 300 -1.63 28.17 -10.93
CA SER A 300 -2.92 27.52 -10.74
C SER A 300 -3.78 27.72 -12.00
N SER A 301 -3.98 26.66 -12.77
CA SER A 301 -5.08 26.63 -13.73
C SER A 301 -6.39 26.58 -12.95
N ILE A 302 -7.18 27.64 -13.06
CA ILE A 302 -8.55 27.71 -12.55
C ILE A 302 -9.40 26.75 -13.39
N SER A 303 -9.38 25.47 -13.05
CA SER A 303 -10.48 24.55 -13.34
C SER A 303 -11.31 24.45 -12.07
N GLY A 304 -12.63 24.62 -12.15
CA GLY A 304 -13.57 24.61 -11.02
C GLY A 304 -13.72 23.26 -10.30
N GLY A 305 -12.62 22.54 -10.11
CA GLY A 305 -12.51 21.33 -9.32
C GLY A 305 -12.28 21.63 -7.83
N ILE A 306 -12.51 20.63 -7.00
CA ILE A 306 -12.21 20.65 -5.57
C ILE A 306 -10.70 20.96 -5.42
N PRO A 307 -10.31 21.91 -4.54
CA PRO A 307 -8.91 22.26 -4.38
C PRO A 307 -8.07 21.03 -3.98
N PRO A 308 -6.82 20.93 -4.44
CA PRO A 308 -5.94 19.79 -4.19
C PRO A 308 -5.84 19.53 -2.69
N SER A 309 -6.01 18.28 -2.28
CA SER A 309 -6.02 17.89 -0.87
C SER A 309 -5.06 16.75 -0.59
N LEU A 310 -4.24 16.91 0.45
CA LEU A 310 -3.43 15.83 0.99
C LEU A 310 -4.31 14.92 1.83
N HIS A 311 -3.99 13.63 1.87
CA HIS A 311 -4.71 12.67 2.70
C HIS A 311 -3.82 12.10 3.81
N ALA A 312 -4.41 11.91 4.99
CA ALA A 312 -3.79 11.23 6.14
C ALA A 312 -4.59 9.96 6.48
N ILE A 313 -3.93 8.83 6.75
CA ILE A 313 -4.62 7.67 7.33
C ILE A 313 -4.77 7.83 8.83
N ASN A 314 -3.70 8.23 9.52
CA ASN A 314 -3.68 8.24 10.97
C ASN A 314 -4.03 9.63 11.48
N GLU A 315 -3.14 10.60 11.29
CA GLU A 315 -3.31 11.92 11.87
C GLU A 315 -2.65 13.05 11.07
N VAL A 316 -3.14 14.26 11.36
CA VAL A 316 -2.44 15.52 11.13
C VAL A 316 -2.07 16.09 12.49
N SER A 317 -0.80 16.44 12.70
CA SER A 317 -0.35 17.11 13.92
C SER A 317 0.25 18.47 13.61
N ILE A 318 0.03 19.41 14.53
CA ILE A 318 0.76 20.67 14.62
C ILE A 318 1.38 20.72 16.01
N ASP A 319 2.70 20.76 16.07
CA ASP A 319 3.44 20.75 17.33
C ASP A 319 4.49 21.87 17.38
N ARG A 320 5.02 22.14 18.58
CA ARG A 320 6.03 23.18 18.81
C ARG A 320 7.42 22.84 18.26
N GLY A 321 7.66 21.59 17.84
CA GLY A 321 8.96 21.11 17.41
C GLY A 321 10.06 21.38 18.43
N ALA A 322 11.19 21.91 17.95
CA ALA A 322 12.32 22.27 18.79
C ALA A 322 12.12 23.57 19.58
N HIS A 323 11.00 24.30 19.40
CA HIS A 323 10.79 25.56 20.11
C HIS A 323 10.56 25.32 21.62
N PRO A 324 11.17 26.13 22.49
CA PRO A 324 11.02 25.99 23.95
C PRO A 324 9.68 26.53 24.46
N HIS A 325 8.93 27.27 23.64
CA HIS A 325 7.63 27.83 24.00
C HIS A 325 6.48 26.96 23.50
N LEU A 326 5.40 26.91 24.27
CA LEU A 326 4.18 26.18 23.90
C LEU A 326 3.58 26.77 22.62
N ALA A 327 3.03 25.89 21.79
CA ALA A 327 2.23 26.25 20.64
C ALA A 327 0.91 26.87 21.10
N ILE A 328 0.51 27.96 20.46
CA ILE A 328 -0.80 28.61 20.66
C ILE A 328 -1.57 28.52 19.34
N ILE A 329 -2.61 27.70 19.33
CA ILE A 329 -3.36 27.32 18.11
C ILE A 329 -4.85 27.54 18.36
N ASP A 330 -5.48 28.39 17.55
CA ASP A 330 -6.92 28.59 17.55
C ASP A 330 -7.60 27.46 16.78
N ILE A 331 -8.60 26.84 17.42
CA ILE A 331 -9.35 25.72 16.85
C ILE A 331 -10.77 26.17 16.53
N TYR A 332 -11.19 25.93 15.30
CA TYR A 332 -12.54 26.20 14.82
C TYR A 332 -13.20 24.90 14.38
N VAL A 333 -14.45 24.70 14.75
CA VAL A 333 -15.27 23.56 14.34
C VAL A 333 -16.48 24.10 13.58
N ASN A 334 -16.65 23.67 12.32
CA ASN A 334 -17.68 24.18 11.42
C ASN A 334 -17.72 25.72 11.37
N ASN A 335 -16.54 26.35 11.33
CA ASN A 335 -16.32 27.80 11.35
C ASN A 335 -16.69 28.52 12.66
N HIS A 336 -17.13 27.80 13.70
CA HIS A 336 -17.31 28.35 15.04
C HIS A 336 -16.04 28.22 15.85
N PHE A 337 -15.63 29.29 16.54
CA PHE A 337 -14.49 29.24 17.45
C PHE A 337 -14.80 28.26 18.58
N LEU A 338 -13.94 27.25 18.75
CA LEU A 338 -14.05 26.28 19.83
C LEU A 338 -13.21 26.70 21.03
N THR A 339 -11.89 26.86 20.83
CA THR A 339 -10.95 27.18 21.90
C THR A 339 -9.57 27.60 21.35
N GLU A 340 -8.77 28.25 22.19
CA GLU A 340 -7.33 28.48 21.95
C GLU A 340 -6.54 27.38 22.70
N SER A 341 -5.87 26.52 21.95
CA SER A 341 -5.01 25.47 22.49
C SER A 341 -3.63 26.02 22.82
N VAL A 342 -3.27 26.02 24.11
CA VAL A 342 -1.91 26.31 24.59
C VAL A 342 -1.29 25.00 25.05
N ALA A 343 -0.44 24.39 24.22
CA ALA A 343 -0.01 23.00 24.38
C ALA A 343 1.35 22.75 23.71
N ASP A 344 1.93 21.56 23.89
CA ASP A 344 3.03 21.13 23.03
C ASP A 344 2.57 21.02 21.57
N GLY A 345 1.29 20.66 21.37
CA GLY A 345 0.66 20.62 20.06
C GLY A 345 -0.79 20.17 20.09
N ILE A 346 -1.34 19.94 18.92
CA ILE A 346 -2.69 19.41 18.69
C ILE A 346 -2.62 18.40 17.55
N LEU A 347 -3.37 17.31 17.65
CA LEU A 347 -3.54 16.36 16.56
C LEU A 347 -5.01 16.15 16.23
N ILE A 348 -5.27 15.96 14.93
CA ILE A 348 -6.55 15.53 14.37
C ILE A 348 -6.35 14.15 13.80
N SER A 349 -7.04 13.13 14.31
CA SER A 349 -6.84 11.74 13.89
C SER A 349 -8.10 11.07 13.38
N THR A 350 -7.92 10.04 12.55
CA THR A 350 -8.97 9.07 12.23
C THR A 350 -9.12 8.07 13.38
N PRO A 351 -10.14 7.18 13.34
CA PRO A 351 -10.22 6.02 14.21
C PRO A 351 -9.02 5.08 14.07
N THR A 352 -8.45 4.97 12.86
CA THR A 352 -7.23 4.17 12.65
C THR A 352 -6.03 4.81 13.37
N GLY A 353 -5.91 6.13 13.34
CA GLY A 353 -4.90 6.87 14.09
C GLY A 353 -5.14 6.94 15.60
N SER A 354 -6.29 6.47 16.10
CA SER A 354 -6.62 6.49 17.54
C SER A 354 -5.66 5.65 18.37
N THR A 355 -5.07 4.60 17.78
CA THR A 355 -4.06 3.72 18.39
C THR A 355 -2.62 4.15 18.10
N ALA A 356 -2.42 5.25 17.36
CA ALA A 356 -1.12 5.81 17.02
C ALA A 356 -0.77 6.97 17.98
N TYR A 357 -0.36 8.13 17.47
CA TYR A 357 0.08 9.23 18.32
C TYR A 357 -1.04 9.77 19.23
N SER A 358 -2.30 9.68 18.78
CA SER A 358 -3.47 10.02 19.60
C SER A 358 -3.52 9.23 20.91
N LEU A 359 -3.19 7.93 20.88
CA LEU A 359 -3.19 7.09 22.08
C LEU A 359 -2.15 7.57 23.09
N SER A 360 -0.94 7.88 22.62
CA SER A 360 0.15 8.39 23.45
C SER A 360 -0.17 9.75 24.09
N ALA A 361 -0.96 10.58 23.41
CA ALA A 361 -1.44 11.86 23.92
C ALA A 361 -2.68 11.74 24.84
N GLY A 362 -3.14 10.52 25.14
CA GLY A 362 -4.27 10.26 26.04
C GLY A 362 -5.64 10.22 25.36
N GLY A 363 -5.68 10.12 24.03
CA GLY A 363 -6.91 9.89 23.26
C GLY A 363 -7.48 8.49 23.46
N SER A 364 -8.80 8.35 23.27
CA SER A 364 -9.48 7.05 23.36
C SER A 364 -9.19 6.18 22.15
N ILE A 365 -9.14 4.86 22.36
CA ILE A 365 -9.11 3.86 21.28
C ILE A 365 -10.50 3.83 20.63
N VAL A 366 -10.55 3.94 19.30
CA VAL A 366 -11.80 3.96 18.53
C VAL A 366 -11.76 2.87 17.47
N HIS A 367 -12.85 2.09 17.35
CA HIS A 367 -12.95 1.05 16.34
C HIS A 367 -12.86 1.63 14.91
N PRO A 368 -12.09 1.02 13.98
CA PRO A 368 -11.88 1.55 12.63
C PRO A 368 -13.15 1.81 11.80
N LEU A 369 -14.23 1.07 12.07
CA LEU A 369 -15.52 1.22 11.39
C LEU A 369 -16.36 2.41 11.89
N VAL A 370 -16.03 2.98 13.06
CA VAL A 370 -16.75 4.15 13.59
C VAL A 370 -16.40 5.36 12.73
N LYS A 371 -17.41 6.02 12.16
CA LYS A 371 -17.20 7.22 11.33
C LYS A 371 -17.01 8.47 12.20
N SER A 372 -15.83 8.59 12.79
CA SER A 372 -15.47 9.73 13.63
C SER A 372 -14.16 10.42 13.23
N LEU A 373 -13.96 11.62 13.75
CA LEU A 373 -12.75 12.41 13.70
C LEU A 373 -12.41 12.78 15.15
N LEU A 374 -11.15 12.59 15.55
CA LEU A 374 -10.70 12.87 16.91
C LEU A 374 -9.88 14.15 16.95
N ILE A 375 -10.05 14.95 18.00
CA ILE A 375 -9.20 16.10 18.33
C ILE A 375 -8.51 15.78 19.67
N THR A 376 -7.19 15.64 19.66
CA THR A 376 -6.43 15.25 20.86
C THR A 376 -5.32 16.28 21.12
N PRO A 377 -5.35 17.02 22.24
CA PRO A 377 -4.26 17.93 22.57
C PRO A 377 -3.02 17.16 23.03
N ILE A 378 -1.83 17.68 22.72
CA ILE A 378 -0.55 17.09 23.15
C ILE A 378 -0.04 17.93 24.33
N SER A 379 -0.03 17.34 25.54
CA SER A 379 0.42 18.01 26.77
C SER A 379 -0.16 19.43 26.95
N PRO A 380 -1.50 19.61 26.95
CA PRO A 380 -2.10 20.93 27.06
C PRO A 380 -1.81 21.57 28.42
N ARG A 381 -1.55 22.89 28.44
CA ARG A 381 -1.51 23.69 29.66
C ARG A 381 -2.93 24.05 30.13
N SER A 382 -3.75 23.02 30.33
CA SER A 382 -5.14 23.11 30.79
C SER A 382 -5.54 21.83 31.52
N LEU A 383 -6.29 21.96 32.62
CA LEU A 383 -6.81 20.82 33.39
C LEU A 383 -8.06 20.20 32.78
N SER A 384 -8.74 20.91 31.87
CA SER A 384 -10.05 20.52 31.34
C SER A 384 -10.06 20.25 29.83
N PHE A 385 -8.92 20.41 29.15
CA PHE A 385 -8.83 20.14 27.73
C PHE A 385 -8.72 18.63 27.47
N ARG A 386 -9.88 17.97 27.41
CA ARG A 386 -10.00 16.54 27.12
C ARG A 386 -10.07 16.29 25.60
N PRO A 387 -9.64 15.11 25.12
CA PRO A 387 -9.84 14.72 23.73
C PRO A 387 -11.32 14.72 23.34
N LEU A 388 -11.61 15.10 22.10
CA LEU A 388 -12.97 15.15 21.54
C LEU A 388 -13.12 14.14 20.41
N VAL A 389 -14.28 13.49 20.36
CA VAL A 389 -14.68 12.62 19.24
C VAL A 389 -15.86 13.29 18.53
N LEU A 390 -15.70 13.58 17.25
CA LEU A 390 -16.66 14.30 16.42
C LEU A 390 -17.11 13.42 15.25
N PRO A 391 -18.25 13.70 14.60
CA PRO A 391 -18.61 13.04 13.34
C PRO A 391 -17.55 13.23 12.26
N LEU A 392 -17.27 12.20 11.45
CA LEU A 392 -16.18 12.19 10.46
C LEU A 392 -16.17 13.41 9.52
N HIS A 393 -17.34 13.90 9.10
CA HIS A 393 -17.45 15.01 8.14
C HIS A 393 -17.42 16.40 8.78
N THR A 394 -17.11 16.48 10.08
CA THR A 394 -16.93 17.75 10.78
C THR A 394 -15.72 18.48 10.21
N LYS A 395 -15.88 19.76 9.91
CA LYS A 395 -14.78 20.60 9.40
C LYS A 395 -14.03 21.22 10.57
N VAL A 396 -12.76 20.92 10.69
CA VAL A 396 -11.86 21.49 11.70
C VAL A 396 -10.88 22.42 11.01
N ALA A 397 -10.73 23.63 11.53
CA ALA A 397 -9.70 24.56 11.08
C ALA A 397 -8.78 24.91 12.25
N LEU A 398 -7.48 24.80 11.99
CA LEU A 398 -6.40 25.10 12.93
C LEU A 398 -5.66 26.33 12.42
N ARG A 399 -5.61 27.37 13.24
CA ARG A 399 -4.95 28.65 12.90
C ARG A 399 -3.90 28.97 13.94
N LEU A 400 -2.76 29.48 13.49
CA LEU A 400 -1.74 29.93 14.42
C LEU A 400 -2.17 31.25 15.08
N SER A 401 -2.26 31.27 16.41
CA SER A 401 -2.64 32.48 17.15
C SER A 401 -1.53 33.54 17.01
N LYS A 402 -1.93 34.81 16.91
CA LYS A 402 -0.99 35.95 16.87
C LYS A 402 -0.14 36.08 18.14
N ARG A 403 -0.55 35.42 19.22
CA ARG A 403 0.16 35.37 20.51
C ARG A 403 1.33 34.40 20.51
N ASN A 404 1.44 33.56 19.49
CA ASN A 404 2.50 32.57 19.43
C ASN A 404 3.87 33.26 19.34
N ARG A 405 4.83 32.77 20.13
CA ARG A 405 6.21 33.27 20.15
C ARG A 405 7.07 32.58 19.10
N GLY A 406 6.72 31.34 18.74
CA GLY A 406 7.33 30.63 17.62
C GLY A 406 6.90 31.28 16.30
N ARG A 407 7.85 31.45 15.38
CA ARG A 407 7.57 32.06 14.07
C ARG A 407 6.88 31.09 13.12
N GLU A 408 7.08 29.79 13.34
CA GLU A 408 6.63 28.72 12.47
C GLU A 408 6.38 27.47 13.33
N LEU A 409 5.27 26.78 13.11
CA LEU A 409 5.00 25.47 13.73
C LEU A 409 4.98 24.37 12.67
N PRO A 410 5.77 23.29 12.80
CA PRO A 410 5.70 22.17 11.87
C PRO A 410 4.30 21.53 11.84
N VAL A 411 3.84 21.26 10.62
CA VAL A 411 2.68 20.41 10.34
C VAL A 411 3.20 19.07 9.84
N SER A 412 2.76 18.00 10.49
CA SER A 412 3.08 16.63 10.10
C SER A 412 1.81 15.89 9.68
N ILE A 413 1.91 15.07 8.64
CA ILE A 413 0.83 14.21 8.14
C ILE A 413 1.35 12.77 8.12
N ASP A 414 0.70 11.89 8.87
CA ASP A 414 1.12 10.50 9.09
C ASP A 414 2.60 10.40 9.51
N GLY A 415 3.01 11.22 10.48
CA GLY A 415 4.39 11.30 10.98
C GLY A 415 5.42 11.95 10.05
N LYS A 416 5.03 12.40 8.85
CA LYS A 416 5.92 13.08 7.90
C LYS A 416 5.72 14.59 7.98
N ARG A 417 6.76 15.34 8.39
CA ARG A 417 6.78 16.81 8.35
C ARG A 417 6.56 17.29 6.91
N ARG A 418 5.64 18.22 6.71
CA ARG A 418 5.29 18.76 5.38
C ARG A 418 5.76 20.19 5.18
N VAL A 419 5.30 21.06 6.06
CA VAL A 419 5.53 22.50 6.02
C VAL A 419 5.44 23.01 7.44
N GLY A 420 6.00 24.17 7.75
CA GLY A 420 5.59 24.86 8.95
C GLY A 420 4.62 25.99 8.65
N VAL A 421 3.63 26.13 9.53
CA VAL A 421 2.61 27.16 9.44
C VAL A 421 3.02 28.38 10.24
N THR A 422 2.86 29.55 9.63
CA THR A 422 3.10 30.85 10.25
C THR A 422 1.79 31.56 10.58
N ILE A 423 1.87 32.72 11.24
CA ILE A 423 0.70 33.54 11.53
C ILE A 423 -0.01 33.91 10.22
N GLY A 424 -1.33 33.76 10.20
CA GLY A 424 -2.17 34.00 9.03
C GLY A 424 -2.45 32.74 8.20
N MET A 425 -1.62 31.70 8.30
CA MET A 425 -1.88 30.41 7.65
C MET A 425 -2.95 29.60 8.39
N GLU A 426 -3.61 28.70 7.67
CA GLU A 426 -4.68 27.86 8.19
C GLU A 426 -4.55 26.42 7.67
N VAL A 427 -4.67 25.44 8.58
CA VAL A 427 -4.81 24.02 8.22
C VAL A 427 -6.27 23.63 8.39
N ARG A 428 -6.92 23.22 7.30
CA ARG A 428 -8.29 22.72 7.30
C ARG A 428 -8.27 21.21 7.18
N VAL A 429 -8.97 20.53 8.09
CA VAL A 429 -9.04 19.08 8.18
C VAL A 429 -10.51 18.66 8.22
N GLU A 430 -10.87 17.66 7.42
CA GLU A 430 -12.18 17.01 7.47
C GLU A 430 -12.04 15.54 7.04
N GLY A 431 -12.95 14.67 7.42
CA GLY A 431 -12.92 13.29 6.94
C GLY A 431 -13.27 13.19 5.46
N GLU A 432 -12.51 12.37 4.73
CA GLU A 432 -12.81 12.03 3.34
C GLU A 432 -14.20 11.38 3.23
N ARG A 433 -14.95 11.76 2.20
CA ARG A 433 -16.25 11.15 1.92
C ARG A 433 -16.04 9.83 1.18
N LEU A 434 -16.60 8.76 1.74
CA LEU A 434 -16.72 7.49 1.07
C LEU A 434 -17.95 7.52 0.16
N GLU A 435 -17.74 7.49 -1.15
CA GLU A 435 -18.81 7.53 -2.14
C GLU A 435 -18.89 6.20 -2.88
N LYS A 436 -20.09 5.59 -2.91
CA LYS A 436 -20.36 4.42 -3.75
C LYS A 436 -20.72 4.93 -5.15
N MET A 437 -19.83 4.70 -6.10
CA MET A 437 -20.02 5.01 -7.52
C MET A 437 -20.43 3.76 -8.31
N ALA A 438 -20.91 3.94 -9.54
CA ALA A 438 -21.24 2.85 -10.44
C ALA A 438 -20.03 1.94 -10.75
N GLU A 439 -18.82 2.50 -10.77
CA GLU A 439 -17.56 1.80 -11.05
C GLU A 439 -16.86 1.26 -9.79
N GLY A 440 -17.40 1.48 -8.59
CA GLY A 440 -16.80 1.01 -7.33
C GLY A 440 -16.87 2.04 -6.20
N TRP A 441 -16.06 1.84 -5.16
CA TRP A 441 -15.97 2.79 -4.05
C TRP A 441 -14.89 3.83 -4.30
N ARG A 442 -15.20 5.09 -4.01
CA ARG A 442 -14.26 6.20 -3.98
C ARG A 442 -13.99 6.59 -2.53
N GLY A 443 -12.71 6.79 -2.24
CA GLY A 443 -12.20 7.21 -0.93
C GLY A 443 -11.87 6.06 0.00
N GLY A 444 -11.12 6.39 1.05
CA GLY A 444 -10.63 5.45 2.03
C GLY A 444 -9.44 4.61 1.56
N VAL A 445 -8.96 3.75 2.46
CA VAL A 445 -7.86 2.81 2.23
C VAL A 445 -8.37 1.39 2.43
N PRO A 446 -8.54 0.61 1.35
CA PRO A 446 -9.01 -0.77 1.45
C PRO A 446 -7.88 -1.67 1.94
N CYS A 447 -8.01 -2.24 3.14
CA CYS A 447 -7.07 -3.18 3.72
C CYS A 447 -7.65 -4.59 3.70
N VAL A 448 -6.88 -5.57 3.21
CA VAL A 448 -7.27 -6.99 3.18
C VAL A 448 -7.15 -7.59 4.57
N ILE A 449 -8.27 -7.99 5.16
CA ILE A 449 -8.34 -8.56 6.50
C ILE A 449 -8.27 -10.09 6.44
N ARG A 450 -7.63 -10.68 7.44
CA ARG A 450 -7.61 -12.13 7.66
C ARG A 450 -8.96 -12.57 8.22
N ALA A 451 -9.77 -13.24 7.40
CA ALA A 451 -11.03 -13.82 7.86
C ALA A 451 -10.77 -15.05 8.75
N SER A 452 -11.49 -15.15 9.87
CA SER A 452 -11.47 -16.36 10.69
C SER A 452 -12.01 -17.55 9.89
N SER A 453 -11.45 -18.74 10.16
CA SER A 453 -11.84 -19.97 9.44
C SER A 453 -12.87 -20.79 10.21
N LYS A 454 -13.25 -20.36 11.43
CA LYS A 454 -14.21 -21.05 12.28
C LYS A 454 -15.59 -20.51 11.96
N GLY A 455 -16.30 -21.17 11.05
CA GLY A 455 -17.69 -20.86 10.76
C GLY A 455 -18.58 -21.24 11.94
N ASP A 456 -18.87 -20.26 12.78
CA ASP A 456 -20.05 -20.29 13.63
C ASP A 456 -21.07 -19.35 12.96
N GLY A 457 -22.31 -19.82 12.79
CA GLY A 457 -23.31 -19.28 11.83
C GLY A 457 -23.78 -17.82 12.00
N GLU A 458 -23.09 -16.99 12.77
CA GLU A 458 -23.36 -15.56 12.95
C GLU A 458 -22.13 -14.70 12.55
N GLY A 459 -21.99 -14.43 11.25
CA GLY A 459 -20.81 -13.78 10.65
C GLY A 459 -20.49 -12.34 11.08
N ILE A 460 -21.20 -11.76 12.05
CA ILE A 460 -20.92 -10.42 12.59
C ILE A 460 -19.87 -10.50 13.71
N ALA A 461 -19.86 -11.58 14.50
CA ALA A 461 -18.90 -11.73 15.62
C ALA A 461 -17.46 -11.97 15.12
N GLU A 462 -17.30 -12.64 13.97
CA GLU A 462 -15.98 -12.97 13.39
C GLU A 462 -15.24 -11.77 12.77
N ASP A 463 -15.95 -10.70 12.40
CA ASP A 463 -15.35 -9.54 11.74
C ASP A 463 -14.51 -8.67 12.70
N ASP A 464 -14.87 -8.66 13.99
CA ASP A 464 -14.19 -7.87 15.03
C ASP A 464 -13.05 -8.65 15.72
N ASP A 465 -12.93 -9.96 15.48
CA ASP A 465 -11.91 -10.84 16.10
C ASP A 465 -10.48 -10.34 15.89
N SER A 466 -10.17 -9.80 14.70
CA SER A 466 -8.82 -9.28 14.43
C SER A 466 -8.53 -8.01 15.23
N TRP A 467 -9.52 -7.11 15.36
CA TRP A 467 -9.34 -5.88 16.12
C TRP A 467 -9.24 -6.15 17.63
N VAL A 468 -10.10 -7.02 18.16
CA VAL A 468 -10.05 -7.46 19.58
C VAL A 468 -8.74 -8.21 19.85
N GLY A 469 -8.35 -9.12 18.96
CA GLY A 469 -7.08 -9.82 19.02
C GLY A 469 -5.88 -8.88 18.99
N GLY A 470 -5.95 -7.83 18.16
CA GLY A 470 -4.96 -6.75 18.11
C GLY A 470 -4.89 -5.97 19.43
N LEU A 471 -6.02 -5.59 20.01
CA LEU A 471 -6.06 -4.84 21.27
C LEU A 471 -5.49 -5.62 22.44
N ASN A 472 -5.91 -6.88 22.59
CA ASN A 472 -5.49 -7.71 23.72
C ASN A 472 -4.07 -8.26 23.51
N GLY A 473 -3.74 -8.67 22.28
CA GLY A 473 -2.46 -9.28 21.95
C GLY A 473 -1.32 -8.28 21.82
N LEU A 474 -1.57 -7.13 21.19
CA LEU A 474 -0.55 -6.14 20.83
C LEU A 474 -0.49 -4.99 21.83
N LEU A 475 -1.65 -4.36 22.09
CA LEU A 475 -1.73 -3.18 22.97
C LEU A 475 -1.87 -3.55 24.44
N LYS A 476 -2.06 -4.84 24.76
CA LYS A 476 -2.25 -5.35 26.12
C LYS A 476 -3.33 -4.55 26.86
N PHE A 477 -4.44 -4.30 26.16
CA PHE A 477 -5.54 -3.51 26.70
C PHE A 477 -6.07 -4.13 28.01
N ASN A 478 -6.16 -3.30 29.06
CA ASN A 478 -6.63 -3.68 30.40
C ASN A 478 -5.97 -4.96 30.95
N TYR A 479 -4.64 -5.06 30.83
CA TYR A 479 -3.89 -6.23 31.31
C TYR A 479 -4.06 -6.41 32.83
N PRO A 480 -4.43 -7.62 33.31
CA PRO A 480 -4.69 -7.85 34.72
C PRO A 480 -3.42 -7.68 35.57
N PHE A 481 -3.59 -7.19 36.79
CA PHE A 481 -2.50 -7.12 37.76
C PHE A 481 -2.24 -8.50 38.38
N GLY A 482 -1.00 -8.99 38.31
CA GLY A 482 -0.50 -10.04 39.19
C GLY A 482 -0.86 -11.49 38.83
N GLU A 483 -0.90 -11.88 37.55
CA GLU A 483 -0.86 -13.32 37.24
C GLU A 483 0.46 -13.94 37.75
N PRO A 484 0.41 -14.98 38.61
CA PRO A 484 1.60 -15.68 39.05
C PRO A 484 2.02 -16.67 37.95
N GLY A 485 2.99 -16.30 37.12
CA GLY A 485 3.51 -17.21 36.11
C GLY A 485 4.42 -16.59 35.07
N GLU A 486 5.59 -16.11 35.53
CA GLU A 486 6.91 -16.18 34.86
C GLU A 486 7.84 -15.19 35.56
N SER A 487 8.40 -15.65 36.68
CA SER A 487 9.60 -15.05 37.27
C SER A 487 10.75 -15.17 36.27
N HIS A 488 11.36 -14.04 35.94
CA HIS A 488 12.63 -13.93 35.22
C HIS A 488 13.75 -14.80 35.81
#